data_AF-A0A940JA50-F1
#
_entry.id   AF-A0A940JA50-F1
#
_cell.length_a   1.000
_cell.length_b   1.000
_cell.length_c   1.000
_cell.angle_alpha   90.00
_cell.angle_beta   90.00
_cell.angle_gamma   90.00
#
_symmetry.space_group_name_H-M   'P 1'
#
loop_
_entity.id
_entity.type
_entity.pdbx_description
1 polymer ?
#
loop_
_entity_poly.entity_id
_entity_poly.type
_entity_poly.pdbx_seq_one_letter_code
_entity_poly.pdbx_strand_id
1 'polypeptide(L)'
;GDMYIVFYNEDSIIYLSRPSSSLSMNNPFAVLDSLINNPNINFSLKQTKQEMVITIETADTSKFKKIIYEISKTTGLLSKMTQIINDELMYDLPVSGPKADKPGYAIITTYFTNYTTATFDTLIFEPATYVKNVGGKYVSLHPYESYQVFNSIITQ
;
A
#
# COMPACT_ATOMS: atom_id res chain seq x y z
N GLY A 1 -1.08 -17.29 -12.25
CA GLY A 1 -0.31 -16.54 -11.24
C GLY A 1 -1.14 -15.33 -10.93
N ASP A 2 -1.41 -15.11 -9.66
CA ASP A 2 -2.29 -14.03 -9.20
C ASP A 2 -1.73 -12.69 -9.66
N MET A 3 -2.59 -11.83 -10.22
CA MET A 3 -2.20 -10.50 -10.69
C MET A 3 -2.72 -9.47 -9.69
N TYR A 4 -1.89 -8.48 -9.36
CA TYR A 4 -2.36 -7.29 -8.68
C TYR A 4 -3.01 -6.36 -9.69
N ILE A 5 -4.12 -5.75 -9.27
CA ILE A 5 -4.91 -4.82 -10.07
C ILE A 5 -4.95 -3.51 -9.31
N VAL A 6 -4.52 -2.43 -9.96
CA VAL A 6 -4.60 -1.08 -9.41
C VAL A 6 -5.49 -0.25 -10.33
N PHE A 7 -6.49 0.41 -9.74
CA PHE A 7 -7.39 1.32 -10.45
C PHE A 7 -6.97 2.76 -10.20
N TYR A 8 -6.71 3.49 -11.28
CA TYR A 8 -6.60 4.94 -11.26
C TYR A 8 -7.89 5.50 -11.86
N ASN A 9 -8.86 5.79 -10.99
CA ASN A 9 -10.20 6.18 -11.43
C ASN A 9 -10.21 7.51 -12.18
N GLU A 10 -9.38 8.47 -11.78
CA GLU A 10 -9.31 9.79 -12.43
C GLU A 10 -8.80 9.69 -13.87
N ASP A 11 -7.82 8.83 -14.10
CA ASP A 11 -7.20 8.62 -15.42
C ASP A 11 -7.89 7.53 -16.24
N SER A 12 -8.88 6.83 -15.66
CA SER A 12 -9.49 5.62 -16.23
C SER A 12 -8.44 4.58 -16.64
N ILE A 13 -7.54 4.23 -15.72
CA ILE A 13 -6.48 3.24 -15.96
C ILE A 13 -6.66 2.02 -15.04
N ILE A 14 -6.54 0.83 -15.63
CA ILE A 14 -6.33 -0.43 -14.92
C ILE A 14 -4.87 -0.85 -15.13
N TYR A 15 -4.09 -0.89 -14.06
CA TYR A 15 -2.73 -1.40 -14.10
C TYR A 15 -2.68 -2.82 -13.57
N LEU A 16 -2.15 -3.72 -14.40
CA LEU A 16 -1.93 -5.13 -14.08
C LEU A 16 -0.44 -5.36 -13.83
N SER A 17 -0.13 -5.89 -12.65
CA SER A 17 1.23 -6.32 -12.31
C SER A 17 1.22 -7.73 -11.74
N ARG A 18 2.32 -8.46 -11.93
CA ARG A 18 2.55 -9.70 -11.17
C ARG A 18 3.22 -9.34 -9.86
N PRO A 19 2.86 -9.99 -8.74
CA PRO A 19 3.66 -9.92 -7.53
C PRO A 19 5.10 -10.26 -7.88
N SER A 20 6.03 -9.33 -7.65
CA SER A 20 7.42 -9.73 -7.55
C SER A 20 7.51 -10.70 -6.38
N SER A 21 8.26 -11.78 -6.53
CA SER A 21 8.51 -12.75 -5.45
C SER A 21 9.14 -12.13 -4.20
N SER A 22 9.55 -10.85 -4.27
CA SER A 22 10.10 -10.04 -3.17
C SER A 22 9.07 -9.19 -2.43
N LEU A 23 7.85 -8.99 -2.98
CA LEU A 23 6.76 -8.29 -2.32
C LEU A 23 5.83 -9.31 -1.66
N SER A 24 6.33 -9.97 -0.61
CA SER A 24 5.42 -10.64 0.32
C SER A 24 4.57 -9.54 0.96
N MET A 25 3.26 -9.59 0.72
CA MET A 25 2.27 -8.78 1.43
C MET A 25 2.29 -9.26 2.88
N ASN A 26 3.28 -8.80 3.63
CA ASN A 26 3.39 -9.12 5.03
C ASN A 26 2.19 -8.47 5.69
N ASN A 27 1.34 -9.30 6.30
CA ASN A 27 0.26 -8.83 7.16
C ASN A 27 0.80 -7.68 8.03
N PRO A 28 0.21 -6.47 7.99
CA PRO A 28 0.75 -5.33 8.71
C PRO A 28 0.89 -5.61 10.21
N PHE A 29 0.08 -6.51 10.77
CA PHE A 29 0.24 -7.01 12.14
C PHE A 29 1.44 -7.95 12.31
N ALA A 30 1.75 -8.80 11.32
CA ALA A 30 2.96 -9.61 11.35
C ALA A 30 4.24 -8.75 11.21
N VAL A 31 4.16 -7.66 10.44
CA VAL A 31 5.22 -6.64 10.40
C VAL A 31 5.34 -6.00 11.77
N LEU A 32 4.25 -5.52 12.36
CA LEU A 32 4.24 -4.93 13.70
C LEU A 32 4.85 -5.86 14.76
N ASP A 33 4.45 -7.13 14.78
CA ASP A 33 5.02 -8.13 15.70
C ASP A 33 6.52 -8.32 15.50
N SER A 34 6.97 -8.32 14.24
CA SER A 34 8.40 -8.40 13.92
C SER A 34 9.17 -7.15 14.36
N LEU A 35 8.52 -5.98 14.31
CA LEU A 35 9.11 -4.71 14.73
C LEU A 35 9.17 -4.55 16.25
N ILE A 36 8.15 -4.99 16.98
CA ILE A 36 8.13 -4.91 18.45
C ILE A 36 9.28 -5.73 19.06
N ASN A 37 9.69 -6.81 18.40
CA ASN A 37 10.80 -7.65 18.86
C ASN A 37 12.20 -7.13 18.48
N ASN A 38 12.30 -6.01 17.75
CA ASN A 38 13.59 -5.47 17.34
C ASN A 38 14.10 -4.45 18.37
N PRO A 39 15.29 -4.67 18.98
CA PRO A 39 15.83 -3.78 20.01
C PRO A 39 16.18 -2.37 19.50
N ASN A 40 16.26 -2.17 18.18
CA ASN A 40 16.59 -0.88 17.56
C ASN A 40 15.34 -0.05 17.21
N ILE A 41 14.19 -0.36 17.82
CA ILE A 41 12.92 0.31 17.57
C ILE A 41 12.45 1.01 18.84
N ASN A 42 12.24 2.31 18.72
CA ASN A 42 11.63 3.13 19.75
C ASN A 42 10.12 3.09 19.60
N PHE A 43 9.44 2.61 20.63
CA PHE A 43 7.99 2.54 20.69
C PHE A 43 7.46 3.57 21.69
N SER A 44 6.41 4.29 21.31
CA SER A 44 5.65 5.11 22.27
C SER A 44 4.15 5.01 22.03
N LEU A 45 3.40 5.06 23.12
CA LEU A 45 1.95 5.07 23.12
C LEU A 45 1.49 6.32 23.86
N LYS A 46 0.69 7.15 23.20
CA LYS A 46 0.08 8.34 23.76
C LYS A 46 -1.42 8.23 23.66
N GLN A 47 -2.14 8.52 24.74
CA GLN A 47 -3.59 8.60 24.71
C GLN A 47 -4.04 10.06 24.76
N THR A 48 -4.98 10.42 23.90
CA THR A 48 -5.72 11.68 23.94
C THR A 48 -7.16 11.41 24.37
N LYS A 49 -8.00 12.46 24.42
CA LYS A 49 -9.43 12.32 24.71
C LYS A 49 -10.16 11.50 23.64
N GLN A 50 -9.75 11.59 22.38
CA GLN A 50 -10.45 11.00 21.24
C GLN A 50 -9.71 9.80 20.64
N GLU A 51 -8.39 9.73 20.80
CA GLU A 51 -7.56 8.80 20.06
C GLU A 51 -6.48 8.14 20.93
N MET A 52 -6.08 6.94 20.52
CA MET A 52 -4.84 6.30 20.93
C MET A 52 -3.85 6.44 19.79
N VAL A 53 -2.70 7.04 20.06
CA VAL A 53 -1.62 7.27 19.10
C VAL A 53 -0.48 6.32 19.42
N ILE A 54 -0.18 5.41 18.51
CA ILE A 54 0.95 4.50 18.59
C ILE A 54 2.02 5.00 17.63
N THR A 55 3.24 5.19 18.12
CA THR A 55 4.37 5.65 17.33
C THR A 55 5.49 4.62 17.39
N ILE A 56 5.97 4.24 16.22
CA ILE A 56 7.09 3.32 16.00
C ILE A 56 8.16 4.10 15.25
N GLU A 57 9.33 4.23 15.84
CA GLU A 57 10.49 4.88 15.24
C GLU A 57 11.62 3.88 15.14
N THR A 58 12.34 3.88 14.02
CA THR A 58 13.47 2.98 13.82
C THR A 58 14.74 3.78 13.60
N ALA A 59 15.89 3.19 13.91
CA ALA A 59 17.19 3.77 13.57
C ALA A 59 17.38 3.94 12.04
N ASP A 60 18.33 4.79 11.65
CA ASP A 60 18.54 5.38 10.31
C ASP A 60 18.75 4.40 9.13
N THR A 61 18.73 3.08 9.34
CA THR A 61 18.96 2.07 8.28
C THR A 61 17.71 1.28 7.88
N SER A 62 16.55 1.60 8.45
CA SER A 62 15.29 0.93 8.18
C SER A 62 14.54 1.57 6.98
N LYS A 63 13.73 0.76 6.28
CA LYS A 63 12.92 1.20 5.13
C LYS A 63 11.98 2.37 5.46
N PHE A 64 11.50 2.41 6.69
CA PHE A 64 10.67 3.48 7.23
C PHE A 64 11.43 4.12 8.38
N LYS A 65 11.40 5.44 8.49
CA LYS A 65 11.95 6.16 9.64
C LYS A 65 10.97 6.13 10.83
N LYS A 66 9.68 6.25 10.53
CA LYS A 66 8.62 6.41 11.53
C LYS A 66 7.29 5.94 11.00
N ILE A 67 6.51 5.26 11.84
CA ILE A 67 5.12 4.90 11.58
C ILE A 67 4.28 5.39 12.77
N ILE A 68 3.18 6.07 12.46
CA ILE A 68 2.22 6.58 13.45
C ILE A 68 0.87 5.99 13.12
N TYR A 69 0.25 5.31 14.09
CA TYR A 69 -1.12 4.82 14.02
C TYR A 69 -1.99 5.67 14.94
N GLU A 70 -3.13 6.11 14.44
CA GLU A 70 -4.15 6.82 15.22
C GLU A 70 -5.41 5.96 15.24
N ILE A 71 -5.81 5.52 16.44
CA ILE A 71 -6.93 4.62 16.67
C ILE A 71 -8.01 5.39 17.43
N SER A 72 -9.23 5.42 16.90
CA SER A 72 -10.36 6.06 17.57
C SER A 72 -10.70 5.32 18.86
N LYS A 73 -10.78 6.04 19.98
CA LYS A 73 -11.20 5.45 21.27
C LYS A 73 -12.69 5.14 21.30
N THR A 74 -13.49 5.77 20.44
CA THR A 74 -14.94 5.53 20.37
C THR A 74 -15.26 4.25 19.62
N THR A 75 -14.59 3.99 18.49
CA THR A 75 -14.89 2.82 17.65
C THR A 75 -13.90 1.68 17.83
N GLY A 76 -12.71 1.94 18.38
CA GLY A 76 -11.60 0.98 18.44
C GLY A 76 -10.92 0.74 17.09
N LEU A 77 -11.31 1.48 16.04
CA LEU A 77 -10.82 1.29 14.68
C LEU A 77 -9.68 2.27 14.37
N LEU A 78 -8.75 1.84 13.51
CA LEU A 78 -7.69 2.69 12.97
C LEU A 78 -8.33 3.80 12.12
N SER A 79 -8.03 5.07 12.38
CA SER A 79 -8.55 6.20 11.61
C SER A 79 -7.50 6.71 10.61
N LYS A 80 -6.24 6.73 11.03
CA LYS A 80 -5.13 7.26 10.23
C LYS A 80 -3.85 6.47 10.49
N MET A 81 -3.07 6.31 9.43
CA MET A 81 -1.69 5.85 9.51
C MET A 81 -0.79 6.82 8.77
N THR A 82 0.27 7.29 9.42
CA THR A 82 1.29 8.13 8.79
C THR A 82 2.62 7.37 8.77
N GLN A 83 3.20 7.20 7.60
CA GLN A 83 4.51 6.59 7.41
C GLN A 83 5.49 7.64 6.88
N ILE A 84 6.66 7.73 7.49
CA ILE A 84 7.79 8.50 6.97
C ILE A 84 8.77 7.48 6.42
N ILE A 85 8.95 7.43 5.11
CA ILE A 85 9.77 6.44 4.42
C ILE A 85 10.86 7.09 3.59
N ASN A 86 11.93 6.35 3.33
CA ASN A 86 12.96 6.79 2.40
C ASN A 86 12.36 6.89 0.99
N ASP A 87 12.54 8.03 0.32
CA ASP A 87 11.97 8.29 -1.00
C ASP A 87 12.54 7.37 -2.09
N GLU A 88 13.70 6.77 -1.87
CA GLU A 88 14.26 5.74 -2.75
C GLU A 88 13.37 4.49 -2.86
N LEU A 89 12.44 4.28 -1.92
CA LEU A 89 11.49 3.17 -1.93
C LEU A 89 10.16 3.53 -2.62
N MET A 90 9.97 4.78 -3.02
CA MET A 90 8.71 5.28 -3.61
C MET A 90 8.65 5.18 -5.13
N TYR A 91 9.76 4.86 -5.80
CA TYR A 91 9.83 4.87 -7.25
C TYR A 91 9.95 3.46 -7.84
N ASP A 92 9.06 3.16 -8.79
CA ASP A 92 9.34 2.13 -9.79
C ASP A 92 10.49 2.61 -10.69
N LEU A 93 11.36 1.67 -11.06
CA LEU A 93 12.69 1.87 -11.64
C LEU A 93 12.82 2.63 -12.99
N PRO A 94 11.79 3.00 -13.79
CA PRO A 94 12.08 3.69 -15.05
C PRO A 94 11.92 5.22 -15.01
N VAL A 95 11.47 5.84 -13.91
CA VAL A 95 11.19 7.31 -13.86
C VAL A 95 12.14 8.05 -12.90
N SER A 96 13.41 7.67 -12.87
CA SER A 96 14.41 8.36 -12.06
C SER A 96 14.89 9.63 -12.78
N GLY A 97 14.33 10.78 -12.42
CA GLY A 97 15.00 12.08 -12.66
C GLY A 97 16.32 12.18 -11.88
N PRO A 98 17.14 13.22 -12.10
CA PRO A 98 18.41 13.39 -11.39
C PRO A 98 18.17 13.42 -9.88
N LYS A 99 18.73 12.44 -9.16
CA LYS A 99 18.68 12.34 -7.70
C LYS A 99 19.33 13.59 -7.08
N ALA A 100 18.66 14.21 -6.12
CA ALA A 100 19.29 15.20 -5.26
C ALA A 100 20.25 14.50 -4.27
N ASP A 101 21.38 15.13 -3.92
CA ASP A 101 22.46 14.56 -3.10
C ASP A 101 22.10 14.27 -1.62
N LYS A 102 20.82 14.29 -1.24
CA LYS A 102 20.37 14.03 0.13
C LYS A 102 19.30 12.95 0.14
N PRO A 103 19.31 12.01 1.11
CA PRO A 103 18.22 11.06 1.28
C PRO A 103 16.94 11.85 1.54
N GLY A 104 16.00 11.80 0.60
CA GLY A 104 14.70 12.40 0.78
C GLY A 104 13.83 11.46 1.61
N TYR A 105 12.89 12.06 2.33
CA TYR A 105 11.85 11.29 3.00
C TYR A 105 10.51 11.67 2.40
N ALA A 106 9.72 10.66 2.06
CA ALA A 106 8.32 10.83 1.72
C ALA A 106 7.46 10.61 2.98
N ILE A 107 6.41 11.42 3.11
CA ILE A 107 5.37 11.22 4.13
C ILE A 107 4.14 10.67 3.42
N ILE A 108 3.78 9.42 3.73
CA ILE A 108 2.55 8.80 3.27
C ILE A 108 1.54 8.90 4.41
N THR A 109 0.37 9.46 4.13
CA THR A 109 -0.76 9.43 5.07
C THR A 109 -1.90 8.64 4.45
N THR A 110 -2.32 7.60 5.16
CA THR A 110 -3.46 6.76 4.79
C THR A 110 -4.59 7.03 5.76
N TYR A 111 -5.76 7.37 5.23
CA TYR A 111 -6.99 7.54 6.00
C TYR A 111 -7.87 6.32 5.82
N PHE A 112 -8.34 5.77 6.92
CA PHE A 112 -9.25 4.64 6.92
C PHE A 112 -10.65 5.13 7.27
N THR A 113 -11.56 4.95 6.33
CA THR A 113 -12.95 5.43 6.45
C THR A 113 -13.90 4.32 6.01
N ASN A 114 -15.18 4.45 6.36
CA ASN A 114 -16.25 3.55 5.91
C ASN A 114 -16.03 2.06 6.23
N TYR A 115 -15.55 1.76 7.44
CA TYR A 115 -15.46 0.39 7.93
C TYR A 115 -16.84 -0.29 7.87
N THR A 116 -16.88 -1.48 7.26
CA THR A 116 -18.09 -2.31 7.15
C THR A 116 -17.83 -3.72 7.65
N THR A 117 -18.84 -4.34 8.25
CA THR A 117 -18.85 -5.75 8.66
C THR A 117 -19.47 -6.67 7.61
N ALA A 118 -19.76 -6.13 6.41
CA ALA A 118 -20.27 -6.92 5.30
C ALA A 118 -19.36 -8.11 5.01
N THR A 119 -19.97 -9.21 4.54
CA THR A 119 -19.23 -10.39 4.11
C THR A 119 -18.19 -9.97 3.06
N PHE A 120 -16.95 -10.37 3.28
CA PHE A 120 -15.85 -10.05 2.39
C PHE A 120 -16.10 -10.71 1.04
N ASP A 121 -16.42 -9.89 0.03
CA ASP A 121 -16.60 -10.37 -1.33
C ASP A 121 -15.22 -10.65 -1.94
N THR A 122 -14.86 -11.93 -2.05
CA THR A 122 -13.58 -12.33 -2.64
C THR A 122 -13.54 -12.08 -4.15
N LEU A 123 -14.70 -11.98 -4.81
CA LEU A 123 -14.80 -11.81 -6.26
C LEU A 123 -14.26 -10.45 -6.72
N ILE A 124 -14.22 -9.45 -5.83
CA ILE A 124 -13.63 -8.14 -6.14
C ILE A 124 -12.11 -8.20 -6.31
N PHE A 125 -11.46 -9.30 -5.92
CA PHE A 125 -10.03 -9.50 -6.13
C PHE A 125 -9.74 -10.40 -7.33
N GLU A 126 -10.76 -10.96 -7.99
CA GLU A 126 -10.58 -11.80 -9.15
C GLU A 126 -10.32 -10.93 -10.39
N PRO A 127 -9.14 -11.04 -11.04
CA PRO A 127 -8.86 -10.23 -12.23
C PRO A 127 -9.83 -10.45 -13.38
N ALA A 128 -10.42 -11.64 -13.45
CA ALA A 128 -11.44 -11.99 -14.42
C ALA A 128 -12.71 -11.13 -14.31
N THR A 129 -12.96 -10.48 -13.17
CA THR A 129 -14.08 -9.54 -12.99
C THR A 129 -13.86 -8.23 -13.76
N TYR A 130 -12.60 -7.85 -13.99
CA TYR A 130 -12.25 -6.52 -14.51
C TYR A 130 -11.62 -6.54 -15.89
N VAL A 131 -10.90 -7.60 -16.20
CA VAL A 131 -10.13 -7.73 -17.45
C VAL A 131 -10.22 -9.14 -17.99
N LYS A 132 -10.23 -9.28 -19.32
CA LYS A 132 -10.09 -10.56 -20.02
C LYS A 132 -8.93 -10.53 -20.99
N ASN A 133 -8.28 -11.66 -21.19
CA ASN A 133 -7.25 -11.81 -22.22
C ASN A 133 -7.91 -12.18 -23.55
N VAL A 134 -7.75 -11.32 -24.57
CA VAL A 134 -8.24 -11.54 -25.93
C VAL A 134 -7.05 -11.42 -26.88
N GLY A 135 -6.63 -12.55 -27.45
CA GLY A 135 -5.53 -12.57 -28.41
C GLY A 135 -4.18 -12.08 -27.84
N GLY A 136 -3.89 -12.34 -26.56
CA GLY A 136 -2.65 -11.94 -25.90
C GLY A 136 -2.67 -10.51 -25.35
N LYS A 137 -3.78 -9.77 -25.50
CA LYS A 137 -3.98 -8.44 -24.93
C LYS A 137 -5.04 -8.50 -23.83
N TYR A 138 -4.81 -7.81 -22.72
CA TYR A 138 -5.85 -7.61 -21.72
C TYR A 138 -6.75 -6.46 -22.14
N VAL A 139 -8.05 -6.70 -22.10
CA VAL A 139 -9.10 -5.69 -22.33
C VAL A 139 -10.00 -5.63 -21.11
N SER A 140 -10.48 -4.43 -20.78
CA SER A 140 -11.40 -4.23 -19.66
C SER A 140 -12.78 -4.83 -19.94
N LEU A 141 -13.49 -5.13 -18.86
CA LEU A 141 -14.87 -5.64 -18.85
C LEU A 141 -15.80 -4.61 -18.22
N HIS A 142 -17.10 -4.82 -18.37
CA HIS A 142 -18.12 -4.02 -17.71
C HIS A 142 -17.93 -3.97 -16.19
N PRO A 143 -18.07 -2.80 -15.53
CA PRO A 143 -18.39 -1.46 -16.05
C PRO A 143 -17.19 -0.58 -16.45
N TYR A 144 -16.01 -1.17 -16.64
CA TYR A 144 -14.74 -0.47 -16.87
C TYR A 144 -14.33 -0.42 -18.35
N GLU A 145 -15.25 -0.58 -19.30
CA GLU A 145 -14.90 -0.67 -20.72
C GLU A 145 -14.19 0.59 -21.25
N SER A 146 -14.38 1.74 -20.60
CA SER A 146 -13.67 2.99 -20.92
C SER A 146 -12.23 3.01 -20.41
N TYR A 147 -11.84 2.09 -19.53
CA TYR A 147 -10.52 2.12 -18.90
C TYR A 147 -9.46 1.53 -19.83
N GLN A 148 -8.29 2.17 -19.85
CA GLN A 148 -7.10 1.65 -20.53
C GLN A 148 -6.40 0.64 -19.64
N VAL A 149 -6.05 -0.51 -20.21
CA VAL A 149 -5.35 -1.57 -19.48
C VAL A 149 -3.85 -1.49 -19.78
N PHE A 150 -3.06 -1.18 -18.74
CA PHE A 150 -1.61 -1.23 -18.80
C PHE A 150 -1.13 -2.49 -18.11
N ASN A 151 -0.23 -3.21 -18.77
CA ASN A 151 0.28 -4.47 -18.27
C ASN A 151 1.80 -4.38 -18.21
N SER A 152 2.37 -4.41 -16.99
CA SER A 152 3.82 -4.40 -16.82
C SER A 152 4.48 -5.76 -17.03
N ILE A 153 3.72 -6.78 -17.46
CA ILE A 153 4.22 -8.10 -17.85
C ILE A 153 4.96 -8.05 -19.22
N ILE A 154 5.49 -6.89 -19.64
CA ILE A 154 6.26 -6.77 -20.90
C ILE A 154 7.65 -7.40 -20.70
N THR A 155 7.69 -8.69 -21.05
CA THR A 155 8.76 -9.48 -21.71
C THR A 155 10.21 -9.26 -21.25
N GLN A 156 10.73 -10.24 -20.48
CA GLN A 156 12.03 -10.84 -20.84
C GLN A 156 11.81 -11.87 -21.96
#